data_AF-A0A8I2BW76-F1
#
_entry.id   AF-A0A8I2BW76-F1
#
_cell.length_a   1.000
_cell.length_b   1.000
_cell.length_c   1.000
_cell.angle_alpha   90.00
_cell.angle_beta   90.00
_cell.angle_gamma   90.00
#
_symmetry.space_group_name_H-M   'P 1'
#
loop_
_entity.id
_entity.type
_entity.pdbx_description
1 polymer ?
#
loop_
_entity_poly.entity_id
_entity_poly.type
_entity_poly.pdbx_seq_one_letter_code
_entity_poly.pdbx_strand_id
1 'polypeptide(L)'
;MPDVLVLVFVKLIKCKCGYGRHARDGNNPDASIFDEQDDVYTNQEVESMLGFEIEAFSEFAEKYEESISEKDLLKFRDVLRKQPMLAFKNKTGAAIYNVLKKHYDAGEYDILKASEVKLFRGRTRAVDSSKAYTVEELWIALLGKPSHGRYNSIGVPVLYVTNQERAIPYEINPSHDQLIDIATFDILKKKLKLFNLGAFDSNFEVFLAKLMKIRIS
;
A
#
# COMPACT_ATOMS: atom_id res chain seq x y z
N MET A 1 -11.27 -8.54 28.08
CA MET A 1 -12.69 -8.95 28.16
C MET A 1 -12.69 -10.45 28.39
N PRO A 2 -13.53 -11.04 29.26
CA PRO A 2 -13.59 -12.50 29.40
C PRO A 2 -13.91 -13.14 28.05
N ASP A 3 -13.14 -14.14 27.62
CA ASP A 3 -13.27 -14.80 26.30
C ASP A 3 -14.71 -15.32 26.06
N VAL A 4 -15.37 -15.74 27.13
CA VAL A 4 -16.77 -16.19 27.11
C VAL A 4 -17.74 -15.10 26.61
N LEU A 5 -17.46 -13.82 26.88
CA LEU A 5 -18.31 -12.73 26.41
C LEU A 5 -18.08 -12.45 24.92
N VAL A 6 -16.86 -12.64 24.40
CA VAL A 6 -16.53 -12.41 22.98
C VAL A 6 -17.38 -13.34 22.10
N LEU A 7 -17.44 -14.64 22.44
CA LEU A 7 -18.30 -15.63 21.76
C LEU A 7 -19.79 -15.25 21.76
N VAL A 8 -20.28 -14.59 22.81
CA VAL A 8 -21.68 -14.17 22.91
C VAL A 8 -21.94 -12.94 22.04
N PHE A 9 -21.04 -11.96 22.06
CA PHE A 9 -21.17 -10.74 21.27
C PHE A 9 -20.99 -10.96 19.77
N VAL A 10 -20.07 -11.85 19.37
CA VAL A 10 -19.83 -12.18 17.96
C VAL A 10 -21.07 -12.81 17.31
N LYS A 11 -21.79 -13.69 18.03
CA LYS A 11 -23.10 -14.23 17.61
C LYS A 11 -24.21 -13.16 17.56
N LEU A 12 -24.00 -12.07 18.30
CA LEU A 12 -24.75 -10.80 18.34
C LEU A 12 -24.79 -10.07 16.99
N ILE A 13 -23.65 -10.09 16.30
CA ILE A 13 -23.37 -9.25 15.16
C ILE A 13 -23.93 -9.97 13.91
N LYS A 14 -24.90 -9.34 13.25
CA LYS A 14 -25.45 -9.82 11.97
C LYS A 14 -25.33 -8.71 10.94
N CYS A 15 -24.53 -8.90 9.88
CA CYS A 15 -24.51 -7.96 8.76
C CYS A 15 -25.61 -8.32 7.77
N LYS A 16 -26.42 -7.33 7.36
CA LYS A 16 -27.34 -7.49 6.22
C LYS A 16 -26.61 -7.70 4.88
N CYS A 17 -25.30 -7.42 4.84
CA CYS A 17 -24.41 -7.55 3.68
C CYS A 17 -23.88 -8.97 3.45
N GLY A 18 -23.96 -9.86 4.44
CA GLY A 18 -23.98 -11.32 4.24
C GLY A 18 -22.68 -12.12 4.30
N TYR A 19 -21.48 -11.57 4.60
CA TYR A 19 -20.26 -12.39 4.49
C TYR A 19 -19.18 -12.07 5.55
N GLY A 20 -18.67 -13.12 6.21
CA GLY A 20 -17.36 -13.15 6.91
C GLY A 20 -16.24 -13.68 6.00
N ARG A 21 -15.03 -13.90 6.52
CA ARG A 21 -13.80 -14.25 5.74
C ARG A 21 -13.91 -15.49 4.83
N HIS A 22 -14.86 -16.39 5.07
CA HIS A 22 -14.93 -17.71 4.44
C HIS A 22 -15.82 -17.81 3.18
N ALA A 23 -16.34 -16.70 2.67
CA ALA A 23 -17.14 -16.67 1.45
C ALA A 23 -16.27 -16.85 0.18
N ARG A 24 -15.71 -18.04 -0.05
CA ARG A 24 -14.93 -18.35 -1.26
C ARG A 24 -15.79 -18.68 -2.48
N ASP A 25 -17.07 -19.05 -2.29
CA ASP A 25 -17.80 -19.78 -3.33
C ASP A 25 -19.18 -19.16 -3.69
N GLY A 26 -19.46 -17.93 -3.27
CA GLY A 26 -20.76 -17.27 -3.52
C GLY A 26 -21.96 -17.88 -2.78
N ASN A 27 -21.77 -19.00 -2.08
CA ASN A 27 -22.67 -19.51 -1.06
C ASN A 27 -22.20 -19.02 0.31
N ASN A 28 -23.17 -18.56 1.11
CA ASN A 28 -23.00 -18.09 2.49
C ASN A 28 -22.92 -19.30 3.43
N PRO A 29 -21.73 -19.88 3.71
CA PRO A 29 -21.63 -21.14 4.42
C PRO A 29 -21.98 -20.96 5.91
N ASP A 30 -21.76 -19.74 6.41
CA ASP A 30 -21.85 -19.37 7.83
C ASP A 30 -23.11 -18.55 8.14
N ALA A 31 -24.05 -18.45 7.20
CA ALA A 31 -25.31 -17.74 7.35
C ALA A 31 -25.19 -16.30 7.90
N SER A 32 -24.10 -15.59 7.59
CA SER A 32 -23.79 -14.24 8.09
C SER A 32 -23.45 -14.17 9.59
N ILE A 33 -22.98 -15.27 10.17
CA ILE A 33 -22.45 -15.34 11.53
C ILE A 33 -20.95 -15.07 11.46
N PHE A 34 -20.48 -14.09 12.23
CA PHE A 34 -19.06 -13.78 12.35
C PHE A 34 -18.37 -14.78 13.29
N ASP A 35 -17.06 -14.96 13.16
CA ASP A 35 -16.24 -15.69 14.11
C ASP A 35 -15.26 -14.77 14.86
N GLU A 36 -14.51 -15.31 15.82
CA GLU A 36 -13.54 -14.54 16.62
C GLU A 36 -12.30 -14.12 15.82
N GLN A 37 -12.11 -14.68 14.63
CA GLN A 37 -11.00 -14.39 13.71
C GLN A 37 -11.41 -13.38 12.63
N ASP A 38 -12.69 -13.07 12.50
CA ASP A 38 -13.21 -12.06 11.60
C ASP A 38 -12.91 -10.66 12.13
N ASP A 39 -12.20 -9.88 11.33
CA ASP A 39 -12.03 -8.46 11.62
C ASP A 39 -13.35 -7.72 11.33
N VAL A 40 -13.90 -7.06 12.34
CA VAL A 40 -15.07 -6.19 12.17
C VAL A 40 -14.59 -4.74 12.02
N TYR A 41 -14.85 -4.15 10.87
CA TYR A 41 -14.58 -2.74 10.61
C TYR A 41 -15.90 -1.99 10.44
N THR A 42 -16.08 -0.89 11.16
CA THR A 42 -17.18 0.05 10.94
C THR A 42 -17.01 0.78 9.61
N ASN A 43 -18.10 1.29 9.03
CA ASN A 43 -17.99 2.15 7.83
C ASN A 43 -17.06 3.35 8.07
N GLN A 44 -17.06 3.90 9.29
CA GLN A 44 -16.19 5.01 9.66
C GLN A 44 -14.72 4.58 9.79
N GLU A 45 -14.42 3.37 10.27
CA GLU A 45 -13.06 2.80 10.26
C GLU A 45 -12.60 2.45 8.85
N VAL A 46 -13.50 1.94 8.03
CA VAL A 46 -13.23 1.71 6.61
C VAL A 46 -12.99 3.04 5.91
N GLU A 47 -13.78 4.09 6.15
CA GLU A 47 -13.61 5.42 5.56
C GLU A 47 -12.37 6.17 6.09
N SER A 48 -12.06 6.06 7.38
CA SER A 48 -10.86 6.67 7.99
C SER A 48 -9.58 5.90 7.66
N MET A 49 -9.59 4.56 7.63
CA MET A 49 -8.50 3.79 7.04
C MET A 49 -8.43 3.96 5.53
N LEU A 50 -9.55 4.27 4.88
CA LEU A 50 -9.63 4.71 3.49
C LEU A 50 -9.23 6.18 3.30
N GLY A 51 -8.99 6.92 4.40
CA GLY A 51 -8.69 8.34 4.54
C GLY A 51 -8.02 8.90 3.30
N PHE A 52 -8.84 9.53 2.48
CA PHE A 52 -8.46 10.11 1.21
C PHE A 52 -8.42 11.62 1.47
N GLU A 53 -7.23 12.20 1.59
CA GLU A 53 -7.07 13.66 1.72
C GLU A 53 -7.20 14.29 0.33
N ILE A 54 -8.43 14.29 -0.18
CA ILE A 54 -8.78 14.75 -1.53
C ILE A 54 -8.47 16.23 -1.69
N GLU A 55 -8.80 16.98 -0.64
CA GLU A 55 -8.63 18.41 -0.53
C GLU A 55 -7.15 18.79 -0.66
N ALA A 56 -6.26 18.11 0.07
CA ALA A 56 -4.82 18.34 0.00
C ALA A 56 -4.25 18.14 -1.43
N PHE A 57 -4.71 17.12 -2.15
CA PHE A 57 -4.27 16.92 -3.54
C PHE A 57 -4.85 17.96 -4.50
N SER A 58 -6.10 18.38 -4.30
CA SER A 58 -6.72 19.44 -5.08
C SER A 58 -5.97 20.77 -4.91
N GLU A 59 -5.63 21.15 -3.68
CA GLU A 59 -4.80 22.33 -3.38
C GLU A 59 -3.40 22.23 -4.01
N PHE A 60 -2.77 21.04 -3.91
CA PHE A 60 -1.49 20.80 -4.56
C PHE A 60 -1.57 20.92 -6.09
N ALA A 61 -2.64 20.43 -6.71
CA ALA A 61 -2.84 20.51 -8.15
C ALA A 61 -2.98 21.97 -8.61
N GLU A 62 -3.63 22.82 -7.81
CA GLU A 62 -3.78 24.25 -8.09
C GLU A 62 -2.44 24.99 -8.16
N LYS A 63 -1.44 24.60 -7.35
CA LYS A 63 -0.07 25.12 -7.44
C LYS A 63 0.54 24.96 -8.85
N TYR A 64 0.08 23.96 -9.59
CA TYR A 64 0.54 23.64 -10.94
C TYR A 64 -0.48 24.01 -12.01
N GLU A 65 -1.43 24.91 -11.69
CA GLU A 65 -2.46 25.42 -12.60
C GLU A 65 -3.41 24.32 -13.13
N GLU A 66 -3.56 23.22 -12.39
CA GLU A 66 -4.50 22.15 -12.72
C GLU A 66 -5.62 22.14 -11.69
N SER A 67 -6.84 22.44 -12.13
CA SER A 67 -8.01 22.35 -11.25
C SER A 67 -8.60 20.95 -11.34
N ILE A 68 -8.45 20.19 -10.25
CA ILE A 68 -9.00 18.84 -10.12
C ILE A 68 -9.91 18.84 -8.90
N SER A 69 -11.22 18.73 -9.14
CA SER A 69 -12.17 18.70 -8.02
C SER A 69 -12.15 17.34 -7.30
N GLU A 70 -12.60 17.34 -6.06
CA GLU A 70 -12.80 16.09 -5.30
C GLU A 70 -13.70 15.11 -6.05
N LYS A 71 -14.79 15.62 -6.65
CA LYS A 71 -15.73 14.82 -7.43
C LYS A 71 -15.05 14.15 -8.63
N ASP A 72 -14.08 14.81 -9.25
CA ASP A 72 -13.33 14.27 -10.36
C ASP A 72 -12.40 13.14 -9.92
N LEU A 73 -11.76 13.28 -8.75
CA LEU A 73 -10.90 12.25 -8.18
C LEU A 73 -11.71 11.02 -7.74
N LEU A 74 -12.87 11.22 -7.10
CA LEU A 74 -13.77 10.13 -6.71
C LEU A 74 -14.29 9.35 -7.93
N LYS A 75 -14.68 10.05 -9.00
CA LYS A 75 -15.05 9.41 -10.27
C LYS A 75 -13.88 8.69 -10.90
N PHE A 76 -12.70 9.29 -10.88
CA PHE A 76 -11.50 8.69 -11.47
C PHE A 76 -11.08 7.41 -10.73
N ARG A 77 -11.20 7.38 -9.40
CA ARG A 77 -11.05 6.14 -8.61
C ARG A 77 -11.96 5.03 -9.12
N ASP A 78 -13.21 5.33 -9.41
CA ASP A 78 -14.15 4.34 -9.92
C ASP A 78 -13.83 3.90 -11.36
N VAL A 79 -13.28 4.80 -12.19
CA VAL A 79 -12.73 4.46 -13.51
C VAL A 79 -11.54 3.53 -13.37
N LEU A 80 -10.60 3.80 -12.48
CA LEU A 80 -9.44 2.94 -12.25
C LEU A 80 -9.85 1.55 -11.77
N ARG A 81 -10.90 1.44 -10.94
CA ARG A 81 -11.49 0.16 -10.53
C ARG A 81 -12.01 -0.68 -11.69
N LYS A 82 -12.61 -0.06 -12.68
CA LYS A 82 -13.27 -0.76 -13.79
C LYS A 82 -12.35 -0.96 -14.99
N GLN A 83 -11.50 0.02 -15.28
CA GLN A 83 -10.74 0.13 -16.52
C GLN A 83 -9.37 0.80 -16.28
N PRO A 84 -8.49 0.19 -15.47
CA PRO A 84 -7.21 0.80 -15.10
C PRO A 84 -6.31 1.08 -16.31
N MET A 85 -6.38 0.26 -17.36
CA MET A 85 -5.62 0.45 -18.60
C MET A 85 -6.00 1.72 -19.38
N LEU A 86 -7.15 2.34 -19.06
CA LEU A 86 -7.62 3.57 -19.68
C LEU A 86 -7.38 4.80 -18.80
N ALA A 87 -6.64 4.65 -17.69
CA ALA A 87 -6.32 5.72 -16.76
C ALA A 87 -5.82 6.99 -17.46
N PHE A 88 -4.88 6.84 -18.39
CA PHE A 88 -4.25 7.97 -19.09
C PHE A 88 -5.16 8.60 -20.16
N LYS A 89 -6.19 7.89 -20.62
CA LYS A 89 -7.19 8.45 -21.54
C LYS A 89 -8.28 9.22 -20.80
N ASN A 90 -8.37 9.08 -19.48
CA ASN A 90 -9.28 9.85 -18.66
C ASN A 90 -8.70 11.26 -18.41
N LYS A 91 -9.55 12.30 -18.53
CA LYS A 91 -9.14 13.69 -18.32
C LYS A 91 -8.49 13.91 -16.95
N THR A 92 -9.06 13.35 -15.88
CA THR A 92 -8.52 13.44 -14.52
C THR A 92 -7.18 12.73 -14.40
N GLY A 93 -7.03 11.55 -14.99
CA GLY A 93 -5.76 10.82 -15.00
C GLY A 93 -4.64 11.58 -15.72
N ALA A 94 -4.96 12.19 -16.86
CA ALA A 94 -4.02 13.07 -17.58
C ALA A 94 -3.66 14.32 -16.76
N ALA A 95 -4.62 14.94 -16.08
CA ALA A 95 -4.38 16.08 -15.21
C ALA A 95 -3.45 15.71 -14.04
N ILE A 96 -3.72 14.59 -13.34
CA ILE A 96 -2.84 14.07 -12.27
C ILE A 96 -1.41 13.87 -12.79
N TYR A 97 -1.25 13.25 -13.95
CA TYR A 97 0.08 13.07 -14.56
C TYR A 97 0.77 14.41 -14.83
N ASN A 98 0.05 15.39 -15.38
CA ASN A 98 0.58 16.70 -15.68
C ASN A 98 1.03 17.44 -14.42
N VAL A 99 0.25 17.38 -13.34
CA VAL A 99 0.63 17.93 -12.04
C VAL A 99 1.95 17.33 -11.57
N LEU A 100 2.05 15.99 -11.52
CA LEU A 100 3.25 15.29 -11.07
C LEU A 100 4.46 15.59 -11.97
N LYS A 101 4.24 15.70 -13.28
CA LYS A 101 5.27 16.07 -14.24
C LYS A 101 5.75 17.51 -14.01
N LYS A 102 4.85 18.47 -13.82
CA LYS A 102 5.19 19.87 -13.52
C LYS A 102 5.95 19.99 -12.19
N HIS A 103 5.54 19.26 -11.16
CA HIS A 103 6.26 19.18 -9.88
C HIS A 103 7.69 18.64 -10.06
N TYR A 104 7.85 17.56 -10.83
CA TYR A 104 9.17 17.02 -11.16
C TYR A 104 10.02 18.00 -11.98
N ASP A 105 9.45 18.61 -13.01
CA ASP A 105 10.13 19.58 -13.89
C ASP A 105 10.56 20.84 -13.12
N ALA A 106 9.80 21.24 -12.09
CA ALA A 106 10.12 22.33 -11.17
C ALA A 106 11.27 22.00 -10.20
N GLY A 107 11.77 20.76 -10.18
CA GLY A 107 12.87 20.36 -9.30
C GLY A 107 12.43 20.02 -7.88
N GLU A 108 11.14 19.92 -7.61
CA GLU A 108 10.59 19.63 -6.30
C GLU A 108 10.64 18.12 -6.02
N TYR A 109 11.83 17.63 -5.72
CA TYR A 109 12.06 16.25 -5.32
C TYR A 109 13.22 16.19 -4.34
N ASP A 110 13.19 15.20 -3.47
CA ASP A 110 14.32 14.90 -2.59
C ASP A 110 15.43 14.23 -3.39
N ILE A 111 16.67 14.50 -3.01
CA ILE A 111 17.84 13.88 -3.62
C ILE A 111 18.57 13.07 -2.55
N LEU A 112 18.63 11.77 -2.75
CA LEU A 112 19.58 10.92 -2.03
C LEU A 112 20.87 10.81 -2.86
N LYS A 113 22.01 11.25 -2.32
CA LYS A 113 23.29 11.05 -3.00
C LYS A 113 23.91 9.70 -2.63
N ALA A 114 24.81 9.23 -3.50
CA ALA A 114 25.62 8.05 -3.22
C ALA A 114 26.34 8.19 -1.87
N SER A 115 26.37 7.11 -1.10
CA SER A 115 27.08 7.01 0.18
C SER A 115 26.59 7.91 1.33
N GLU A 116 25.52 8.71 1.14
CA GLU A 116 24.93 9.52 2.23
C GLU A 116 24.03 8.68 3.16
N VAL A 117 23.35 7.68 2.60
CA VAL A 117 22.34 6.89 3.34
C VAL A 117 22.51 5.42 2.99
N LYS A 118 22.58 4.58 4.04
CA LYS A 118 22.46 3.14 3.91
C LYS A 118 20.99 2.77 3.88
N LEU A 119 20.63 1.93 2.91
CA LEU A 119 19.27 1.42 2.76
C LEU A 119 19.25 -0.04 3.18
N PHE A 120 18.17 -0.47 3.81
CA PHE A 120 18.03 -1.80 4.36
C PHE A 120 16.74 -2.45 3.89
N ARG A 121 16.78 -3.77 3.69
CA ARG A 121 15.59 -4.59 3.43
C ARG A 121 15.66 -5.86 4.26
N GLY A 122 14.55 -6.20 4.91
CA GLY A 122 14.41 -7.50 5.55
C GLY A 122 13.56 -8.45 4.73
N ARG A 123 13.79 -9.76 4.91
CA ARG A 123 12.83 -10.81 4.57
C ARG A 123 12.78 -11.82 5.70
N THR A 124 11.57 -12.31 5.99
CA THR A 124 11.37 -13.37 6.98
C THR A 124 11.64 -14.75 6.37
N ARG A 125 12.23 -15.63 7.16
CA ARG A 125 12.34 -17.07 6.91
C ARG A 125 12.01 -17.84 8.17
N ALA A 126 11.60 -19.11 8.04
CA ALA A 126 11.35 -19.95 9.19
C ALA A 126 12.65 -20.26 9.95
N VAL A 127 12.56 -20.41 11.27
CA VAL A 127 13.71 -20.71 12.15
C VAL A 127 14.39 -22.03 11.79
N ASP A 128 13.62 -23.02 11.31
CA ASP A 128 14.09 -24.33 10.87
C ASP A 128 14.71 -24.32 9.45
N SER A 129 14.68 -23.16 8.77
CA SER A 129 15.30 -23.01 7.47
C SER A 129 16.82 -23.13 7.59
N SER A 130 17.37 -24.14 6.91
CA SER A 130 18.80 -24.47 6.93
C SER A 130 19.70 -23.45 6.23
N LYS A 131 19.13 -22.49 5.50
CA LYS A 131 19.89 -21.53 4.69
C LYS A 131 19.31 -20.13 4.82
N ALA A 132 20.15 -19.17 5.19
CA ALA A 132 19.84 -17.75 5.08
C ALA A 132 19.71 -17.33 3.61
N TYR A 133 18.90 -16.30 3.33
CA TYR A 133 18.79 -15.77 1.98
C TYR A 133 20.12 -15.21 1.48
N THR A 134 20.44 -15.44 0.21
CA THR A 134 21.54 -14.75 -0.46
C THR A 134 21.14 -13.31 -0.80
N VAL A 135 22.13 -12.48 -1.13
CA VAL A 135 21.90 -11.08 -1.53
C VAL A 135 20.98 -10.99 -2.74
N GLU A 136 21.14 -11.89 -3.71
CA GLU A 136 20.32 -11.95 -4.93
C GLU A 136 18.87 -12.32 -4.60
N GLU A 137 18.68 -13.26 -3.66
CA GLU A 137 17.36 -13.65 -3.18
C GLU A 137 16.68 -12.51 -2.42
N LEU A 138 17.44 -11.68 -1.69
CA LEU A 138 16.93 -10.47 -1.03
C LEU A 138 16.67 -9.31 -2.00
N TRP A 139 17.29 -9.31 -3.19
CA TRP A 139 17.04 -8.32 -4.24
C TRP A 139 15.72 -8.61 -4.98
N ILE A 140 15.49 -9.86 -5.38
CA ILE A 140 14.40 -10.25 -6.28
C ILE A 140 13.17 -10.76 -5.50
N ALA A 141 11.97 -10.52 -6.03
CA ALA A 141 10.77 -11.20 -5.54
C ALA A 141 10.87 -12.70 -5.86
N LEU A 142 10.68 -13.57 -4.87
CA LEU A 142 10.79 -15.02 -5.10
C LEU A 142 9.79 -15.46 -6.19
N LEU A 143 10.28 -16.25 -7.14
CA LEU A 143 9.46 -16.83 -8.21
C LEU A 143 8.28 -17.59 -7.60
N GLY A 144 7.07 -17.34 -8.11
CA GLY A 144 5.84 -17.98 -7.63
C GLY A 144 5.19 -17.34 -6.40
N LYS A 145 5.81 -16.32 -5.78
CA LYS A 145 5.17 -15.49 -4.74
C LYS A 145 5.03 -14.06 -5.25
N PRO A 146 3.90 -13.68 -5.89
CA PRO A 146 3.66 -12.30 -6.27
C PRO A 146 3.59 -11.43 -5.00
N SER A 147 4.70 -10.77 -4.67
CA SER A 147 4.71 -9.76 -3.61
C SER A 147 4.19 -8.46 -4.21
N HIS A 148 2.87 -8.27 -4.16
CA HIS A 148 2.28 -6.95 -4.36
C HIS A 148 2.59 -6.12 -3.13
N GLY A 149 3.39 -5.07 -3.30
CA GLY A 149 3.62 -4.11 -2.23
C GLY A 149 2.64 -2.95 -2.34
N ARG A 150 2.71 -2.07 -1.35
CA ARG A 150 1.80 -0.94 -1.21
C ARG A 150 1.84 0.03 -2.41
N TYR A 151 3.02 0.20 -3.01
CA TYR A 151 3.30 1.23 -4.01
C TYR A 151 3.65 0.69 -5.41
N ASN A 152 3.20 -0.52 -5.78
CA ASN A 152 3.44 -1.03 -7.13
C ASN A 152 2.26 -1.80 -7.71
N SER A 153 1.99 -1.53 -8.99
CA SER A 153 1.08 -2.33 -9.80
C SER A 153 1.64 -3.73 -10.09
N ILE A 154 0.75 -4.67 -10.38
CA ILE A 154 1.10 -6.02 -10.82
C ILE A 154 2.05 -5.97 -12.02
N GLY A 155 3.15 -6.72 -11.97
CA GLY A 155 4.13 -6.81 -13.05
C GLY A 155 5.19 -5.70 -13.06
N VAL A 156 5.12 -4.71 -12.17
CA VAL A 156 6.17 -3.70 -12.01
C VAL A 156 7.09 -4.11 -10.85
N PRO A 157 8.38 -4.43 -11.12
CA PRO A 157 9.33 -4.74 -10.07
C PRO A 157 9.66 -3.47 -9.28
N VAL A 158 9.57 -3.55 -7.96
CA VAL A 158 9.97 -2.49 -7.04
C VAL A 158 10.80 -3.05 -5.90
N LEU A 159 11.65 -2.21 -5.33
CA LEU A 159 12.49 -2.52 -4.19
C LEU A 159 12.05 -1.67 -2.99
N TYR A 160 11.44 -2.31 -2.00
CA TYR A 160 11.09 -1.68 -0.73
C TYR A 160 12.30 -1.71 0.20
N VAL A 161 12.71 -0.53 0.66
CA VAL A 161 13.85 -0.33 1.53
C VAL A 161 13.54 0.76 2.56
N THR A 162 14.23 0.70 3.68
CA THR A 162 14.19 1.73 4.73
C THR A 162 15.60 2.23 5.01
N ASN A 163 15.76 3.47 5.47
CA ASN A 163 17.02 3.97 5.99
C ASN A 163 17.21 3.69 7.49
N GLN A 164 16.26 2.99 8.13
CA GLN A 164 16.31 2.61 9.53
C GLN A 164 16.20 1.09 9.66
N GLU A 165 17.32 0.41 9.92
CA GLU A 165 17.35 -1.04 10.12
C GLU A 165 16.35 -1.51 11.19
N ARG A 166 16.25 -0.76 12.30
CA ARG A 166 15.29 -1.02 13.38
C ARG A 166 13.81 -0.99 12.96
N ALA A 167 13.48 -0.37 11.82
CA ALA A 167 12.11 -0.30 11.32
C ALA A 167 11.69 -1.62 10.63
N ILE A 168 12.66 -2.45 10.23
CA ILE A 168 12.40 -3.67 9.45
C ILE A 168 11.40 -4.62 10.13
N PRO A 169 11.53 -4.95 11.44
CA PRO A 169 10.58 -5.85 12.09
C PRO A 169 9.15 -5.29 12.10
N TYR A 170 8.99 -3.97 12.16
CA TYR A 170 7.66 -3.33 12.13
C TYR A 170 7.04 -3.37 10.73
N GLU A 171 7.84 -3.29 9.68
CA GLU A 171 7.37 -3.35 8.28
C GLU A 171 6.97 -4.76 7.83
N ILE A 172 7.72 -5.79 8.26
CA ILE A 172 7.51 -7.17 7.82
C ILE A 172 6.78 -8.05 8.84
N ASN A 173 6.60 -7.55 10.07
CA ASN A 173 5.85 -8.17 11.18
C ASN A 173 6.12 -9.68 11.33
N PRO A 174 7.36 -10.09 11.66
CA PRO A 174 7.72 -11.50 11.76
C PRO A 174 6.97 -12.20 12.89
N SER A 175 6.61 -13.47 12.66
CA SER A 175 6.09 -14.35 13.71
C SER A 175 7.20 -14.84 14.65
N HIS A 176 6.82 -15.38 15.81
CA HIS A 176 7.75 -15.90 16.83
C HIS A 176 8.64 -17.07 16.35
N ASP A 177 8.25 -17.75 15.28
CA ASP A 177 8.94 -18.86 14.62
C ASP A 177 9.70 -18.43 13.36
N GLN A 178 9.92 -17.12 13.18
CA GLN A 178 10.60 -16.55 12.03
C GLN A 178 11.87 -15.79 12.42
N LEU A 179 12.88 -15.92 11.57
CA LEU A 179 14.10 -15.10 11.57
C LEU A 179 14.02 -14.07 10.47
N ILE A 180 14.70 -12.93 10.67
CA ILE A 180 14.81 -11.87 9.67
C ILE A 180 16.23 -11.89 9.11
N ASP A 181 16.35 -12.07 7.79
CA ASP A 181 17.59 -11.80 7.09
C ASP A 181 17.55 -10.37 6.55
N ILE A 182 18.60 -9.57 6.82
CA ILE A 182 18.68 -8.15 6.46
C ILE A 182 19.79 -7.94 5.44
N ALA A 183 19.45 -7.36 4.29
CA ALA A 183 20.42 -6.86 3.31
C ALA A 183 20.60 -5.35 3.44
N THR A 184 21.83 -4.90 3.18
CA THR A 184 22.17 -3.48 3.01
C THR A 184 22.34 -3.17 1.52
N PHE A 185 21.82 -2.03 1.10
CA PHE A 185 21.90 -1.53 -0.27
C PHE A 185 22.57 -0.17 -0.29
N ASP A 186 23.51 -0.03 -1.22
CA ASP A 186 24.16 1.22 -1.53
C ASP A 186 23.58 1.84 -2.81
N ILE A 187 23.40 3.15 -2.79
CA ILE A 187 22.98 3.91 -3.96
C ILE A 187 24.20 4.09 -4.87
N LEU A 188 24.25 3.35 -5.98
CA LEU A 188 25.34 3.44 -6.97
C LEU A 188 25.26 4.71 -7.83
N LYS A 189 24.05 5.26 -8.02
CA LYS A 189 23.87 6.50 -8.77
C LYS A 189 24.35 7.68 -7.95
N LYS A 190 25.03 8.65 -8.60
CA LYS A 190 25.46 9.90 -7.94
C LYS A 190 24.31 10.63 -7.25
N LYS A 191 23.11 10.58 -7.83
CA LYS A 191 21.88 11.20 -7.31
C LYS A 191 20.68 10.30 -7.65
N LEU A 192 19.92 9.89 -6.64
CA LEU A 192 18.61 9.29 -6.77
C LEU A 192 17.56 10.35 -6.44
N LYS A 193 16.68 10.65 -7.39
CA LYS A 193 15.58 11.58 -7.20
C LYS A 193 14.39 10.83 -6.61
N LEU A 194 13.87 11.31 -5.50
CA LEU A 194 12.75 10.74 -4.80
C LEU A 194 11.60 11.73 -4.78
N PHE A 195 10.43 11.23 -5.13
CA PHE A 195 9.21 11.99 -4.96
C PHE A 195 8.75 11.85 -3.51
N ASN A 196 8.62 12.99 -2.82
CA ASN A 196 8.22 13.02 -1.43
C ASN A 196 6.70 12.98 -1.33
N LEU A 197 6.16 11.83 -0.91
CA LEU A 197 4.71 11.65 -0.75
C LEU A 197 4.13 12.53 0.37
N GLY A 198 4.94 12.96 1.32
CA GLY A 198 4.56 13.91 2.37
C GLY A 198 4.53 15.37 1.91
N ALA A 199 4.93 15.68 0.66
CA ALA A 199 4.86 17.03 0.11
C ALA A 199 3.42 17.55 -0.08
N PHE A 200 2.43 16.66 -0.02
CA PHE A 200 1.00 16.94 -0.17
C PHE A 200 0.36 17.13 1.20
N ASP A 201 0.57 16.13 2.06
CA ASP A 201 0.27 16.09 3.49
C ASP A 201 0.92 14.81 4.06
N SER A 202 1.20 14.81 5.37
CA SER A 202 1.70 13.67 6.14
C SER A 202 0.83 12.41 6.05
N ASN A 203 -0.47 12.51 5.73
CA ASN A 203 -1.37 11.36 5.56
C ASN A 203 -1.54 10.91 4.09
N PHE A 204 -0.97 11.62 3.12
CA PHE A 204 -1.20 11.38 1.68
C PHE A 204 -0.58 10.08 1.13
N GLU A 205 0.36 9.47 1.85
CA GLU A 205 0.94 8.15 1.51
C GLU A 205 -0.13 7.08 1.21
N VAL A 206 -1.28 7.26 1.84
CA VAL A 206 -2.44 6.38 1.80
C VAL A 206 -3.16 6.42 0.45
N PHE A 207 -3.12 7.52 -0.32
CA PHE A 207 -3.82 7.66 -1.61
C PHE A 207 -3.14 6.87 -2.75
N LEU A 208 -1.86 7.12 -3.01
CA LEU A 208 -1.11 6.47 -4.09
C LEU A 208 -0.94 4.97 -3.84
N ALA A 209 -0.78 4.60 -2.57
CA ALA A 209 -0.83 3.22 -2.09
C ALA A 209 -2.10 2.48 -2.53
N LYS A 210 -3.24 3.18 -2.58
CA LYS A 210 -4.54 2.57 -2.87
C LYS A 210 -4.88 2.57 -4.35
N LEU A 211 -4.47 3.61 -5.10
CA LEU A 211 -4.62 3.62 -6.56
C LEU A 211 -3.86 2.46 -7.22
N MET A 212 -2.66 2.15 -6.73
CA MET A 212 -1.83 1.05 -7.25
C MET A 212 -2.29 -0.34 -6.76
N LYS A 213 -3.12 -0.41 -5.71
CA LYS A 213 -3.72 -1.65 -5.17
C LYS A 213 -5.01 -2.08 -5.87
N ILE A 214 -5.48 -1.35 -6.88
CA ILE A 214 -6.72 -1.72 -7.58
C ILE A 214 -6.48 -3.04 -8.34
N ARG A 215 -7.00 -4.10 -7.73
CA ARG A 215 -7.06 -5.48 -8.20
C ARG A 215 -7.82 -5.51 -9.52
N ILE A 216 -7.12 -5.85 -10.61
CA ILE A 216 -7.76 -6.35 -11.82
C ILE A 216 -8.34 -7.71 -11.41
N SER A 217 -9.66 -7.75 -11.21
CA SER A 217 -10.43 -8.99 -11.14
C SER A 217 -10.52 -9.63 -12.51
#